data_AF-A0A969GF23-F1
#
_entry.id   AF-A0A969GF23-F1
#
_cell.length_a   1.000
_cell.length_b   1.000
_cell.length_c   1.000
_cell.angle_alpha   90.00
_cell.angle_beta   90.00
_cell.angle_gamma   90.00
#
_symmetry.space_group_name_H-M   'P 1'
#
loop_
_entity.id
_entity.type
_entity.pdbx_description
1 polymer ?
#
loop_
_entity_poly.entity_id
_entity_poly.type
_entity_poly.pdbx_seq_one_letter_code
_entity_poly.pdbx_strand_id
1 'polypeptide(L)'
;MHIPIAFLLLASVAGLLHMYWSPRLELRILTWWPMLLGWIACAVAVATGLLAQSGLPPQAPFRSTLNWHIGSGLALLVVYAAPLYVRWRRRPQNSIRSAHAMPQPDLLDDAEARIWLTLDLLAGIGLLIATGWNGGRLVYEWAVNVLG
;
A
#
# COMPACT_ATOMS: atom_id res chain seq x y z
N MET A 1 -0.67 -13.91 1.73
CA MET A 1 0.43 -13.23 1.02
C MET A 1 -0.06 -12.29 -0.10
N HIS A 2 -0.97 -12.70 -0.98
CA HIS A 2 -1.30 -11.95 -2.22
C HIS A 2 -2.34 -10.83 -2.07
N ILE A 3 -3.20 -10.91 -1.05
CA ILE A 3 -4.32 -9.97 -0.87
C ILE A 3 -3.86 -8.51 -0.70
N PRO A 4 -2.85 -8.18 0.15
CA PRO A 4 -2.35 -6.81 0.26
C PRO A 4 -1.82 -6.27 -1.07
N ILE A 5 -1.08 -7.10 -1.82
CA ILE A 5 -0.47 -6.72 -3.09
C ILE A 5 -1.54 -6.37 -4.12
N ALA A 6 -2.54 -7.25 -4.29
CA ALA A 6 -3.61 -7.04 -5.26
C ALA A 6 -4.41 -5.77 -4.95
N PHE A 7 -4.73 -5.53 -3.67
CA PHE A 7 -5.49 -4.36 -3.25
C PHE A 7 -4.73 -3.05 -3.41
N LEU A 8 -3.46 -3.01 -3.01
CA LEU A 8 -2.62 -1.82 -3.15
C LEU A 8 -2.30 -1.51 -4.63
N LEU A 9 -2.11 -2.55 -5.46
CA LEU A 9 -1.92 -2.37 -6.90
C LEU A 9 -3.19 -1.86 -7.56
N LEU A 10 -4.35 -2.47 -7.28
CA LEU A 10 -5.65 -2.02 -7.78
C LEU A 10 -5.91 -0.56 -7.40
N ALA A 11 -5.65 -0.20 -6.14
CA ALA A 11 -5.79 1.16 -5.67
C ALA A 11 -4.91 2.15 -6.43
N SER A 12 -3.65 1.79 -6.64
CA SER A 12 -2.68 2.67 -7.31
C SER A 12 -3.05 2.90 -8.77
N VAL A 13 -3.41 1.83 -9.47
CA VAL A 13 -3.86 1.92 -10.86
C VAL A 13 -5.17 2.71 -10.97
N ALA A 14 -6.15 2.44 -10.10
CA ALA A 14 -7.41 3.18 -10.10
C ALA A 14 -7.21 4.67 -9.81
N GLY A 15 -6.30 5.03 -8.89
CA GLY A 15 -5.99 6.42 -8.56
C GLY A 15 -5.34 7.16 -9.71
N LEU A 16 -4.38 6.52 -10.40
CA LEU A 16 -3.76 7.07 -11.60
C LEU A 16 -4.78 7.24 -12.74
N LEU A 17 -5.64 6.25 -12.97
CA LEU A 17 -6.71 6.32 -13.97
C LEU A 17 -7.70 7.46 -13.66
N HIS A 18 -8.04 7.65 -12.38
CA HIS A 18 -8.92 8.73 -11.95
C HIS A 18 -8.30 10.11 -12.25
N MET A 19 -7.02 10.30 -11.92
CA MET A 19 -6.33 11.58 -12.10
C MET A 19 -6.08 11.94 -13.56
N TYR A 20 -5.70 10.97 -14.40
CA TYR A 20 -5.20 11.24 -15.76
C TYR A 20 -6.15 10.89 -16.90
N TRP A 21 -7.17 10.08 -16.66
CA TRP A 21 -8.06 9.64 -17.73
C TRP A 21 -9.53 10.03 -17.48
N SER A 22 -10.14 9.54 -16.42
CA SER A 22 -11.58 9.78 -16.19
C SER A 22 -11.88 9.87 -14.70
N PRO A 23 -12.32 11.04 -14.18
CA PRO A 23 -12.58 11.23 -12.75
C PRO A 23 -13.92 10.60 -12.34
N ARG A 24 -14.03 9.28 -12.49
CA ARG A 24 -15.23 8.50 -12.16
C ARG A 24 -15.29 8.16 -10.68
N LEU A 25 -16.50 8.15 -10.12
CA LEU A 25 -16.74 7.81 -8.70
C LEU A 25 -16.26 6.39 -8.39
N GLU A 26 -16.44 5.45 -9.31
CA GLU A 26 -16.02 4.06 -9.17
C GLU A 26 -14.51 3.96 -9.00
N LEU A 27 -13.72 4.72 -9.78
CA LEU A 27 -12.27 4.75 -9.66
C LEU A 27 -11.82 5.36 -8.32
N ARG A 28 -12.54 6.36 -7.81
CA ARG A 28 -12.29 6.92 -6.48
C ARG A 28 -12.54 5.89 -5.38
N ILE A 29 -13.64 5.15 -5.45
CA ILE A 29 -13.96 4.06 -4.51
C ILE A 29 -12.89 2.97 -4.58
N LEU A 30 -12.52 2.55 -5.79
CA LEU A 30 -11.48 1.54 -6.05
C LEU A 30 -10.07 2.01 -5.69
N THR A 31 -9.83 3.31 -5.61
CA THR A 31 -8.58 3.85 -5.07
C THR A 31 -8.59 3.67 -3.56
N TRP A 32 -9.59 4.22 -2.88
CA TRP A 32 -9.49 4.43 -1.45
C TRP A 32 -9.80 3.22 -0.58
N TRP A 33 -10.82 2.42 -0.93
CA TRP A 33 -11.19 1.26 -0.14
C TRP A 33 -10.15 0.14 -0.24
N PRO A 34 -9.73 -0.28 -1.45
CA PRO A 34 -8.63 -1.22 -1.60
C PRO A 34 -7.33 -0.71 -0.98
N MET A 35 -6.99 0.59 -1.08
CA MET A 35 -5.78 1.12 -0.44
C MET A 35 -5.81 0.94 1.08
N LEU A 36 -6.91 1.30 1.74
CA LEU A 36 -7.04 1.15 3.19
C LEU A 36 -6.97 -0.32 3.62
N LEU A 37 -7.73 -1.19 2.95
CA LEU A 37 -7.75 -2.62 3.27
C LEU A 37 -6.40 -3.28 3.00
N GLY A 38 -5.77 -2.94 1.87
CA GLY A 38 -4.44 -3.39 1.50
C GLY A 38 -3.38 -2.93 2.49
N TRP A 39 -3.47 -1.69 2.97
CA TRP A 39 -2.55 -1.13 3.97
C TRP A 39 -2.70 -1.82 5.33
N ILE A 40 -3.93 -2.04 5.81
CA ILE A 40 -4.19 -2.80 7.06
C ILE A 40 -3.64 -4.23 6.93
N ALA A 41 -3.96 -4.91 5.83
CA ALA A 41 -3.49 -6.27 5.59
C ALA A 41 -1.96 -6.34 5.46
N CYS A 42 -1.33 -5.33 4.87
CA CYS A 42 0.12 -5.18 4.82
C CYS A 42 0.71 -5.00 6.23
N ALA A 43 0.08 -4.20 7.09
CA ALA A 43 0.54 -3.98 8.46
C ALA A 43 0.53 -5.28 9.28
N VAL A 44 -0.55 -6.07 9.14
CA VAL A 44 -0.64 -7.40 9.75
C VAL A 44 0.43 -8.35 9.19
N ALA A 45 0.66 -8.35 7.88
CA ALA A 45 1.68 -9.18 7.24
C ALA A 45 3.10 -8.82 7.72
N VAL A 46 3.41 -7.53 7.85
CA VAL A 46 4.69 -7.06 8.40
C VAL A 46 4.84 -7.47 9.87
N ALA A 47 3.81 -7.23 10.69
CA ALA A 47 3.86 -7.59 12.11
C ALA A 47 4.10 -9.10 12.31
N THR A 48 3.33 -9.93 11.61
CA THR A 48 3.47 -11.39 11.66
C THR A 48 4.82 -11.87 11.11
N GLY A 49 5.32 -11.25 10.03
CA GLY A 49 6.64 -11.55 9.46
C GLY A 49 7.80 -11.21 10.40
N LEU A 50 7.74 -10.05 11.06
CA LEU A 50 8.76 -9.64 12.05
C LEU A 50 8.75 -10.57 13.27
N LEU A 51 7.58 -11.00 13.74
CA LEU A 51 7.48 -11.99 14.82
C LEU A 51 8.11 -13.32 14.42
N ALA A 52 7.81 -13.83 13.22
CA ALA A 52 8.38 -15.07 12.71
C ALA A 52 9.91 -15.00 12.54
N GLN A 53 10.45 -13.83 12.18
CA GLN A 53 11.90 -13.64 12.02
C GLN A 53 12.68 -13.84 13.33
N SER A 54 12.09 -13.59 14.50
CA SER A 54 12.76 -13.71 15.79
C SER A 54 13.31 -15.12 16.09
N GLY A 55 12.77 -16.15 15.43
CA GLY A 55 13.23 -17.53 15.53
C GLY A 55 14.30 -17.96 14.52
N LEU A 56 14.73 -17.08 13.60
CA LEU A 56 15.68 -17.44 12.55
C LEU A 56 17.14 -17.36 13.02
N PRO A 57 18.02 -18.28 12.55
CA PRO A 57 19.43 -18.24 12.88
C PRO A 57 20.09 -16.96 12.32
N PRO A 58 21.02 -16.34 13.08
CA PRO A 58 21.59 -15.03 12.72
C PRO A 58 22.41 -15.03 11.41
N GLN A 59 22.85 -16.17 10.89
CA GLN A 59 23.66 -16.26 9.66
C GLN A 59 23.01 -17.12 8.57
N ALA A 60 21.72 -16.93 8.32
CA ALA A 60 21.05 -17.59 7.19
C ALA A 60 21.59 -17.08 5.83
N PRO A 61 21.81 -17.96 4.83
CA PRO A 61 22.31 -17.55 3.50
C PRO A 61 21.35 -16.63 2.74
N PHE A 62 20.04 -16.69 3.05
CA PHE A 62 19.00 -15.85 2.45
C PHE A 62 18.77 -14.52 3.18
N ARG A 63 19.60 -14.16 4.17
CA ARG A 63 19.42 -12.97 5.02
C ARG A 63 19.33 -11.67 4.22
N SER A 64 20.12 -11.55 3.15
CA SER A 64 20.07 -10.38 2.26
C SER A 64 18.69 -10.23 1.60
N THR A 65 18.18 -11.31 0.98
CA THR A 65 16.86 -11.33 0.35
C THR A 65 15.74 -11.10 1.37
N LEU A 66 15.86 -11.66 2.57
CA LEU A 66 14.91 -11.45 3.66
C LEU A 66 14.89 -9.99 4.12
N ASN A 67 16.05 -9.36 4.31
CA ASN A 67 16.13 -7.95 4.69
C ASN A 67 15.52 -7.04 3.62
N TRP A 68 15.77 -7.33 2.34
CA TRP A 68 15.14 -6.60 1.23
C TRP A 68 13.62 -6.76 1.23
N HIS A 69 13.11 -7.98 1.41
CA HIS A 69 11.68 -8.25 1.49
C HIS A 69 11.00 -7.52 2.65
N ILE A 70 11.62 -7.53 3.84
CA ILE A 70 11.10 -6.82 5.02
C ILE A 70 11.19 -5.31 4.83
N GLY A 71 12.34 -4.82 4.35
CA GLY A 71 12.56 -3.40 4.11
C GLY A 71 11.57 -2.83 3.12
N SER A 72 11.29 -3.53 2.02
CA SER A 72 10.28 -3.11 1.05
C SER A 72 8.86 -3.20 1.61
N GLY A 73 8.56 -4.20 2.45
CA GLY A 73 7.30 -4.29 3.19
C GLY A 73 7.07 -3.11 4.15
N LEU A 74 8.09 -2.70 4.90
CA LEU A 74 8.02 -1.52 5.78
C LEU A 74 7.89 -0.23 4.97
N ALA A 75 8.62 -0.10 3.87
CA ALA A 75 8.53 1.06 2.99
C ALA A 75 7.11 1.20 2.40
N LEU A 76 6.45 0.08 2.02
CA LEU A 76 5.06 0.09 1.57
C LEU A 76 4.11 0.67 2.62
N LEU A 77 4.30 0.35 3.90
CA LEU A 77 3.47 0.92 4.97
C LEU A 77 3.61 2.43 5.05
N VAL A 78 4.83 2.95 4.90
CA VAL A 78 5.09 4.40 4.97
C VAL A 78 4.53 5.11 3.75
N VAL A 79 4.80 4.60 2.55
CA VAL A 79 4.33 5.17 1.28
C VAL A 79 2.81 5.27 1.29
N TYR A 80 2.09 4.17 1.47
CA TYR A 80 0.63 4.20 1.45
C TYR A 80 -0.01 4.87 2.68
N ALA A 81 0.71 5.05 3.79
CA ALA A 81 0.22 5.83 4.92
C ALA A 81 0.09 7.32 4.58
N ALA A 82 0.99 7.88 3.76
CA ALA A 82 0.98 9.30 3.41
C ALA A 82 -0.34 9.76 2.76
N PRO A 83 -0.83 9.17 1.65
CA PRO A 83 -2.09 9.59 1.03
C PRO A 83 -3.30 9.29 1.93
N LEU A 84 -3.29 8.18 2.68
CA LEU A 84 -4.35 7.86 3.64
C LEU A 84 -4.43 8.90 4.77
N TYR A 85 -3.29 9.31 5.32
CA TYR A 85 -3.18 10.30 6.38
C TYR A 85 -3.63 11.69 5.90
N VAL A 86 -3.13 12.14 4.75
CA VAL A 86 -3.52 13.44 4.18
C VAL A 86 -5.01 13.47 3.90
N ARG A 87 -5.56 12.42 3.29
CA ARG A 87 -7.01 12.30 3.05
C ARG A 87 -7.80 12.31 4.35
N TRP A 88 -7.36 11.57 5.36
CA TRP A 88 -8.02 11.53 6.67
C TRP A 88 -8.04 12.91 7.34
N ARG A 89 -6.91 13.63 7.31
CA ARG A 89 -6.80 15.00 7.85
C ARG A 89 -7.69 16.01 7.15
N ARG A 90 -7.98 15.81 5.87
CA ARG A 90 -8.87 16.67 5.07
C ARG A 90 -10.35 16.33 5.27
N ARG A 91 -10.71 15.26 5.99
CA ARG A 91 -12.11 14.94 6.26
C ARG A 91 -12.72 16.02 7.16
N PRO A 92 -13.88 16.62 6.80
CA PRO A 92 -14.56 17.55 7.67
C PRO A 92 -14.99 16.83 8.95
N GLN A 93 -14.54 17.33 10.11
CA GLN A 93 -14.78 16.72 11.42
C GLN A 93 -16.24 16.81 11.91
N ASN A 94 -17.14 17.47 11.17
CA ASN A 94 -18.51 17.75 11.59
C ASN A 94 -19.52 17.56 10.43
N SER A 95 -20.06 16.36 10.25
CA SER A 95 -21.12 16.10 9.24
C SER A 95 -22.44 15.58 9.83
N ILE A 96 -22.83 16.06 11.02
CA ILE A 96 -24.23 15.91 11.48
C ILE A 96 -25.09 17.12 11.05
N ARG A 97 -24.49 18.25 10.61
CA ARG A 97 -25.23 19.52 10.43
C ARG A 97 -25.34 20.09 9.02
N SER A 98 -24.80 19.47 7.99
CA SER A 98 -24.77 20.11 6.66
C SER A 98 -25.40 19.25 5.58
N ALA A 99 -26.73 19.15 5.60
CA ALA A 99 -27.53 18.61 4.49
C ALA A 99 -27.39 19.44 3.18
N HIS A 100 -26.67 20.58 3.23
CA HIS A 100 -26.45 21.51 2.11
C HIS A 100 -24.97 21.86 1.86
N ALA A 101 -24.02 21.14 2.47
CA ALA A 101 -22.61 21.38 2.15
C ALA A 101 -22.31 20.80 0.75
N MET A 102 -21.80 21.65 -0.15
CA MET A 102 -21.28 21.19 -1.44
C MET A 102 -20.24 20.08 -1.20
N PRO A 103 -20.19 19.04 -2.05
CA PRO A 103 -19.19 17.98 -1.94
C PRO A 103 -17.79 18.61 -1.92
N GLN A 104 -17.03 18.39 -0.86
CA GLN A 104 -15.64 18.81 -0.86
C GLN A 104 -14.87 18.04 -1.95
N PRO A 105 -13.97 18.70 -2.69
CA PRO A 105 -13.11 18.02 -3.65
C PRO A 105 -12.25 16.97 -2.93
N ASP A 106 -12.18 15.77 -3.49
CA ASP A 106 -11.36 14.69 -2.93
C ASP A 106 -9.87 14.97 -3.19
N LEU A 107 -8.99 14.32 -2.43
CA LEU A 107 -7.54 14.49 -2.60
C LEU A 107 -7.08 14.13 -4.04
N LEU A 108 -7.76 13.22 -4.72
CA LEU A 108 -7.48 12.88 -6.13
C LEU A 108 -7.84 13.99 -7.13
N ASP A 109 -8.70 14.93 -6.73
CA ASP A 109 -9.14 16.05 -7.58
C ASP A 109 -8.21 17.28 -7.42
N ASP A 110 -7.30 17.28 -6.45
CA ASP A 110 -6.44 18.40 -6.10
C ASP A 110 -5.23 18.52 -7.05
N ALA A 111 -5.15 19.64 -7.78
CA ALA A 111 -4.08 19.92 -8.73
C ALA A 111 -2.71 20.04 -8.06
N GLU A 112 -2.64 20.61 -6.85
CA GLU A 112 -1.39 20.71 -6.08
C GLU A 112 -0.92 19.35 -5.60
N ALA A 113 -1.86 18.43 -5.35
CA ALA A 113 -1.53 17.09 -4.87
C ALA A 113 -1.14 16.11 -5.97
N ARG A 114 -1.56 16.36 -7.20
CA ARG A 114 -1.44 15.44 -8.34
C ARG A 114 -0.03 14.87 -8.53
N ILE A 115 1.00 15.72 -8.52
CA ILE A 115 2.38 15.29 -8.80
C ILE A 115 2.89 14.38 -7.68
N TRP A 116 2.80 14.80 -6.42
CA TRP A 116 3.32 14.00 -5.33
C TRP A 116 2.53 12.70 -5.15
N LEU A 117 1.20 12.72 -5.32
CA LEU A 117 0.38 11.50 -5.31
C LEU A 117 0.79 10.55 -6.44
N THR A 118 1.06 11.06 -7.62
CA THR A 118 1.51 10.23 -8.75
C THR A 118 2.83 9.55 -8.41
N LEU A 119 3.80 10.31 -7.89
CA LEU A 119 5.10 9.76 -7.49
C LEU A 119 4.94 8.71 -6.38
N ASP A 120 4.09 8.98 -5.40
CA ASP A 120 3.81 8.08 -4.28
C ASP A 120 3.16 6.76 -4.74
N LEU A 121 2.15 6.83 -5.60
CA LEU A 121 1.49 5.64 -6.18
C LEU A 121 2.44 4.82 -7.06
N LEU A 122 3.28 5.48 -7.87
CA LEU A 122 4.28 4.80 -8.70
C LEU A 122 5.38 4.16 -7.84
N ALA A 123 5.84 4.84 -6.80
CA ALA A 123 6.78 4.27 -5.83
C ALA A 123 6.17 3.06 -5.12
N GLY A 124 4.90 3.14 -4.72
CA GLY A 124 4.13 2.03 -4.15
C GLY A 124 4.09 0.81 -5.09
N ILE A 125 3.78 1.02 -6.38
CA ILE A 125 3.82 -0.05 -7.40
C ILE A 125 5.21 -0.68 -7.51
N GLY A 126 6.26 0.14 -7.58
CA GLY A 126 7.64 -0.35 -7.63
C GLY A 126 8.01 -1.20 -6.41
N LEU A 127 7.63 -0.75 -5.22
CA LEU A 127 7.85 -1.48 -3.97
C LEU A 127 7.02 -2.78 -3.89
N LEU A 128 5.80 -2.80 -4.42
CA LEU A 128 4.98 -4.02 -4.51
C LEU A 128 5.67 -5.08 -5.36
N ILE A 129 6.20 -4.69 -6.52
CA ILE A 129 6.95 -5.57 -7.42
C ILE A 129 8.20 -6.10 -6.71
N ALA A 130 8.99 -5.20 -6.08
CA ALA A 130 10.19 -5.60 -5.35
C ALA A 130 9.89 -6.55 -4.18
N THR A 131 8.82 -6.28 -3.41
CA THR A 131 8.40 -7.12 -2.29
C THR A 131 7.95 -8.50 -2.77
N GLY A 132 7.12 -8.53 -3.83
CA GLY A 132 6.64 -9.78 -4.44
C GLY A 132 7.77 -10.62 -5.01
N TRP A 133 8.72 -9.99 -5.72
CA TRP A 133 9.90 -10.67 -6.26
C TRP A 133 10.75 -11.31 -5.16
N ASN A 134 11.15 -10.53 -4.15
CA ASN A 134 11.96 -11.06 -3.05
C ASN A 134 11.20 -12.12 -2.23
N GLY A 135 9.89 -11.96 -2.04
CA GLY A 135 9.04 -12.98 -1.41
C GLY A 135 9.01 -14.28 -2.21
N GLY A 136 8.88 -14.19 -3.53
CA GLY A 136 8.96 -15.33 -4.43
C GLY A 136 10.32 -16.05 -4.33
N ARG A 137 11.43 -15.31 -4.31
CA ARG A 137 12.76 -15.90 -4.12
C ARG A 137 12.88 -16.64 -2.78
N LEU A 138 12.38 -16.07 -1.69
CA LEU A 138 12.40 -16.73 -0.37
C LEU A 138 11.67 -18.08 -0.38
N VAL A 139 10.55 -18.17 -1.09
CA VAL A 139 9.76 -19.40 -1.18
C VAL A 139 10.36 -20.40 -2.18
N TYR A 140 10.65 -19.96 -3.41
CA TYR A 140 10.98 -20.85 -4.52
C TYR A 140 12.48 -21.17 -4.64
N GLU A 141 13.37 -20.25 -4.27
CA GLU A 141 14.82 -20.51 -4.29
C GLU A 141 15.31 -21.05 -2.95
N TRP A 142 14.80 -20.51 -1.84
CA TRP A 142 15.32 -20.79 -0.51
C TRP A 142 14.44 -21.71 0.34
N ALA A 143 13.27 -22.12 -0.16
CA ALA A 143 12.32 -23.02 0.52
C ALA A 143 11.96 -22.56 1.95
N VAL A 144 12.04 -21.26 2.23
CA VAL A 144 11.71 -20.71 3.55
C VAL A 144 10.24 -21.03 3.85
N ASN A 145 9.98 -21.70 4.97
CA ASN A 145 8.67 -22.21 5.40
C ASN A 145 8.04 -23.29 4.49
N VAL A 146 8.80 -23.96 3.62
CA VAL A 146 8.31 -25.10 2.80
C VAL A 146 8.73 -26.45 3.40
N LEU A 147 9.86 -26.50 4.11
CA LEU A 147 10.34 -27.67 4.85
C LEU A 147 10.05 -27.48 6.35
N GLY A 148 8.80 -27.69 6.73
CA GLY A 148 8.36 -27.85 8.12
C GLY A 148 7.81 -29.25 8.33
#